data_AF-A0A0C2ZAY6-F1
#
_entry.id   AF-A0A0C2ZAY6-F1
#
_cell.length_a   1.000
_cell.length_b   1.000
_cell.length_c   1.000
_cell.angle_alpha   90.00
_cell.angle_beta   90.00
_cell.angle_gamma   90.00
#
_symmetry.space_group_name_H-M   'P 1'
#
loop_
_entity.id
_entity.type
_entity.pdbx_description
1 polymer ?
#
loop_
_entity_poly.entity_id
_entity_poly.type
_entity_poly.pdbx_seq_one_letter_code
_entity_poly.pdbx_strand_id
1 'polypeptide(L)'
;VEKPKGSPGDPDFSLINVMELQDDKLSYLAIQVCNEHTVRDLCHAARLDWNRTYHEQPTRDLCNLFDVAKKEHPYLAWFHNNWATGELVKQYLRNRRKHMK
;
A
#
# COMPACT_ATOMS: atom_id res chain seq x y z
N VAL A 1 0.88 3.35 -15.53
CA VAL A 1 2.10 3.98 -14.95
C VAL A 1 3.04 2.90 -14.43
N GLU A 2 4.26 2.84 -14.98
CA GLU A 2 5.29 1.89 -14.52
C GLU A 2 5.91 2.32 -13.19
N LYS A 3 6.49 1.37 -12.45
CA LYS A 3 7.11 1.68 -11.15
C LYS A 3 8.42 2.46 -11.38
N PRO A 4 8.58 3.67 -10.83
CA PRO A 4 9.87 4.37 -10.87
C PRO A 4 10.90 3.68 -9.97
N LYS A 5 12.19 3.97 -10.21
CA LYS A 5 13.27 3.42 -9.38
C LYS A 5 13.15 3.91 -7.94
N GLY A 6 13.36 2.99 -6.99
CA GLY A 6 13.30 3.27 -5.54
C GLY A 6 12.16 2.55 -4.82
N SER A 7 12.14 2.66 -3.50
CA SER A 7 11.11 2.14 -2.60
C SER A 7 10.89 3.05 -1.39
N PRO A 8 9.71 2.99 -0.73
CA PRO A 8 9.42 3.74 0.49
C PRO A 8 10.48 3.51 1.57
N GLY A 9 11.24 4.56 1.91
CA GLY A 9 12.37 4.48 2.83
C GLY A 9 13.69 4.95 2.22
N ASP A 10 13.79 5.00 0.89
CA ASP A 10 14.91 5.64 0.22
C ASP A 10 14.79 7.18 0.36
N PRO A 11 15.91 7.91 0.55
CA PRO A 11 15.89 9.36 0.73
C PRO A 11 15.23 10.11 -0.42
N ASP A 12 15.40 9.59 -1.64
CA ASP A 12 14.93 10.21 -2.89
C ASP A 12 13.56 9.69 -3.34
N PHE A 13 12.91 8.81 -2.56
CA PHE A 13 11.62 8.20 -2.93
C PHE A 13 10.49 8.75 -2.06
N SER A 14 9.64 9.58 -2.67
CA SER A 14 8.39 10.06 -2.06
C SER A 14 7.20 9.43 -2.78
N LEU A 15 6.45 8.58 -2.06
CA LEU A 15 5.31 7.84 -2.62
C LEU A 15 4.24 8.77 -3.21
N ILE A 16 3.94 9.88 -2.52
CA ILE A 16 2.99 10.88 -2.99
C ILE A 16 3.46 11.57 -4.27
N ASN A 17 4.76 11.84 -4.41
CA ASN A 17 5.33 12.48 -5.60
C ASN A 17 5.32 11.52 -6.80
N VAL A 18 5.69 10.25 -6.60
CA VAL A 18 5.70 9.26 -7.68
C VAL A 18 4.30 8.80 -8.10
N MET A 19 3.31 9.03 -7.24
CA MET A 19 1.90 8.91 -7.59
C MET A 19 1.34 10.19 -8.20
N GLU A 20 2.14 11.26 -8.38
CA GLU A 20 1.69 12.54 -8.95
C GLU A 20 0.54 13.21 -8.17
N LEU A 21 0.48 12.96 -6.86
CA LEU A 21 -0.56 13.48 -5.95
C LEU A 21 -0.03 14.54 -4.98
N GLN A 22 1.17 15.09 -5.22
CA GLN A 22 1.78 16.09 -4.32
C GLN A 22 0.93 17.36 -4.15
N ASP A 23 0.22 17.74 -5.20
CA ASP A 23 -0.68 18.90 -5.24
C ASP A 23 -2.12 18.54 -4.80
N ASP A 24 -2.43 17.24 -4.71
CA ASP A 24 -3.71 16.71 -4.24
C ASP A 24 -3.53 15.76 -3.05
N LYS A 25 -3.12 16.36 -1.93
CA LYS A 25 -2.91 15.65 -0.66
C LYS A 25 -4.19 15.00 -0.13
N LEU A 26 -5.36 15.54 -0.46
CA LEU A 26 -6.64 14.99 0.00
C LEU A 26 -6.93 13.65 -0.68
N SER A 27 -6.75 13.57 -2.01
CA SER A 27 -6.88 12.31 -2.73
C SER A 27 -5.85 11.28 -2.27
N TYR A 28 -4.61 11.70 -2.03
CA TYR A 28 -3.59 10.82 -1.47
C TYR A 28 -3.98 10.26 -0.10
N LEU A 29 -4.48 11.13 0.80
CA LEU A 29 -4.92 10.71 2.12
C LEU A 29 -6.11 9.75 2.06
N ALA A 30 -7.08 10.01 1.18
CA ALA A 30 -8.22 9.12 0.98
C ALA A 30 -7.79 7.72 0.52
N ILE A 31 -6.89 7.64 -0.47
CA ILE A 31 -6.31 6.39 -0.94
C ILE A 31 -5.56 5.67 0.20
N GLN A 32 -4.76 6.40 0.97
CA GLN A 32 -4.02 5.84 2.07
C GLN A 32 -4.98 5.26 3.13
N VAL A 33 -5.95 6.03 3.60
CA VAL A 33 -6.92 5.59 4.62
C VAL A 33 -7.68 4.34 4.18
N CYS A 34 -8.17 4.30 2.95
CA CYS A 34 -8.89 3.12 2.46
C CYS A 34 -7.99 1.89 2.28
N ASN A 35 -6.73 2.09 1.87
CA ASN A 35 -5.76 1.00 1.83
C ASN A 35 -5.47 0.47 3.24
N GLU A 36 -5.27 1.38 4.20
CA GLU A 36 -5.03 1.02 5.61
C GLU A 36 -6.20 0.26 6.22
N HIS A 37 -7.44 0.68 5.95
CA HIS A 37 -8.63 -0.07 6.34
C HIS A 37 -8.66 -1.47 5.73
N THR A 38 -8.41 -1.58 4.43
CA THR A 38 -8.39 -2.88 3.72
C THR A 38 -7.32 -3.82 4.29
N VAL A 39 -6.09 -3.31 4.53
CA VAL A 39 -5.02 -4.09 5.15
C VAL A 39 -5.41 -4.48 6.58
N ARG A 40 -5.97 -3.55 7.35
CA ARG A 40 -6.38 -3.81 8.74
C ARG A 40 -7.44 -4.91 8.81
N ASP A 41 -8.43 -4.89 7.94
CA ASP A 41 -9.50 -5.87 7.90
C ASP A 41 -8.97 -7.26 7.49
N LEU A 42 -8.07 -7.31 6.51
CA LEU A 42 -7.41 -8.57 6.11
C LEU A 42 -6.53 -9.13 7.22
N CYS A 43 -5.82 -8.28 7.95
CA CYS A 43 -5.05 -8.71 9.09
C CYS A 43 -5.94 -9.17 10.25
N HIS A 44 -7.07 -8.51 10.52
CA HIS A 44 -8.04 -8.97 11.51
C HIS A 44 -8.65 -10.33 11.13
N ALA A 45 -8.85 -10.58 9.84
CA ALA A 45 -9.28 -11.87 9.32
C ALA A 45 -8.18 -12.97 9.35
N ALA A 46 -7.03 -12.70 9.99
CA ALA A 46 -5.85 -13.57 10.04
C ALA A 46 -5.28 -13.96 8.65
N ARG A 47 -5.59 -13.17 7.61
CA ARG A 47 -5.11 -13.38 6.24
C ARG A 47 -3.79 -12.66 5.95
N LEU A 48 -3.50 -11.62 6.73
CA LEU A 48 -2.22 -10.91 6.72
C LEU A 48 -1.66 -10.85 8.14
N ASP A 49 -0.34 -10.95 8.26
CA ASP A 49 0.36 -10.96 9.55
C ASP A 49 1.23 -9.71 9.69
N TRP A 50 0.91 -8.86 10.68
CA TRP A 50 1.64 -7.63 10.98
C TRP A 50 3.11 -7.83 11.36
N ASN A 51 3.43 -9.00 11.93
CA ASN A 51 4.79 -9.35 12.33
C ASN A 51 5.66 -9.75 11.14
N ARG A 52 5.03 -10.12 10.02
CA ARG A 52 5.72 -10.50 8.80
C ARG A 52 5.97 -9.29 7.91
N THR A 53 7.05 -9.37 7.16
CA THR A 53 7.34 -8.42 6.08
C THR A 53 6.37 -8.63 4.92
N TYR A 54 6.30 -7.66 4.01
CA TYR A 54 5.44 -7.73 2.83
C TYR A 54 5.71 -8.98 1.97
N HIS A 55 6.98 -9.39 1.84
CA HIS A 55 7.38 -10.53 1.02
C HIS A 55 7.04 -11.89 1.65
N GLU A 56 6.79 -11.91 2.96
CA GLU A 56 6.44 -13.10 3.73
C GLU A 56 4.91 -13.29 3.83
N GLN A 57 4.13 -12.35 3.29
CA GLN A 57 2.67 -12.47 3.23
C GLN A 57 2.25 -13.51 2.19
N PRO A 58 1.14 -14.23 2.40
CA PRO A 58 0.61 -15.13 1.40
C PRO A 58 0.27 -14.38 0.10
N THR A 59 0.77 -14.86 -1.03
CA THR A 59 0.54 -14.22 -2.34
C THR A 59 -0.95 -14.12 -2.67
N ARG A 60 -1.75 -15.13 -2.31
CA ARG A 60 -3.20 -15.14 -2.53
C ARG A 60 -3.89 -13.95 -1.84
N ASP A 61 -3.50 -13.65 -0.62
CA ASP A 61 -4.12 -12.58 0.17
C ASP A 61 -3.67 -11.20 -0.32
N LEU A 62 -2.42 -11.07 -0.77
CA LEU A 62 -1.95 -9.88 -1.48
C LEU A 62 -2.72 -9.64 -2.79
N CYS A 63 -2.98 -10.68 -3.59
CA CYS A 63 -3.80 -10.57 -4.80
C CYS A 63 -5.22 -10.08 -4.47
N ASN A 64 -5.87 -10.68 -3.46
CA ASN A 64 -7.20 -10.24 -3.02
C ASN A 64 -7.20 -8.79 -2.54
N LEU A 65 -6.16 -8.37 -1.82
CA LEU A 65 -5.97 -6.98 -1.42
C LEU A 65 -5.91 -6.04 -2.62
N PHE A 66 -5.17 -6.40 -3.67
CA PHE A 66 -5.07 -5.58 -4.88
C PHE A 66 -6.42 -5.44 -5.59
N ASP A 67 -7.20 -6.51 -5.66
CA ASP A 67 -8.51 -6.48 -6.30
C ASP A 67 -9.50 -5.60 -5.53
N VAL A 68 -9.52 -5.71 -4.20
CA VAL A 68 -10.35 -4.84 -3.34
C VAL A 68 -9.91 -3.38 -3.45
N ALA A 69 -8.60 -3.10 -3.37
CA ALA A 69 -8.07 -1.74 -3.44
C ALA A 69 -8.42 -1.04 -4.77
N LYS A 70 -8.40 -1.77 -5.90
CA LYS A 70 -8.83 -1.23 -7.20
C LYS A 70 -10.32 -0.96 -7.28
N LYS A 71 -11.13 -1.82 -6.65
CA LYS A 71 -12.58 -1.66 -6.62
C LYS A 71 -13.00 -0.42 -5.82
N GLU A 72 -12.37 -0.22 -4.67
CA GLU A 72 -12.63 0.94 -3.79
C GLU A 72 -12.03 2.23 -4.35
N HIS A 73 -10.83 2.16 -4.96
CA HIS A 73 -10.17 3.30 -5.59
C HIS A 73 -9.70 2.97 -7.01
N PRO A 74 -10.52 3.27 -8.03
CA PRO A 74 -10.19 3.02 -9.44
C PRO A 74 -8.87 3.68 -9.89
N TYR A 75 -8.46 4.76 -9.24
CA TYR A 75 -7.16 5.40 -9.46
C TYR A 75 -5.98 4.42 -9.29
N LEU A 76 -6.07 3.48 -8.35
CA LEU A 76 -5.02 2.48 -8.13
C LEU A 76 -4.89 1.48 -9.29
N ALA A 77 -5.93 1.32 -10.12
CA ALA A 77 -5.89 0.45 -11.28
C ALA A 77 -4.96 0.97 -12.39
N TRP A 78 -4.58 2.25 -12.37
CA TRP A 78 -3.70 2.86 -13.36
C TRP A 78 -2.22 2.48 -13.17
N PHE A 79 -1.86 1.93 -12.01
CA PHE A 79 -0.48 1.53 -11.69
C PHE A 79 -0.24 0.07 -12.07
N HIS A 80 0.71 -0.16 -12.97
CA HIS A 80 1.03 -1.51 -13.46
C HIS A 80 1.52 -2.41 -12.33
N ASN A 81 1.16 -3.69 -12.38
CA ASN A 81 1.54 -4.69 -11.36
C ASN A 81 1.15 -4.30 -9.91
N ASN A 82 0.19 -3.37 -9.75
CA ASN A 82 -0.28 -2.89 -8.45
C ASN A 82 0.83 -2.27 -7.59
N TRP A 83 1.87 -1.72 -8.22
CA TRP A 83 3.06 -1.28 -7.49
C TRP A 83 2.73 -0.22 -6.43
N ALA A 84 1.84 0.74 -6.74
CA ALA A 84 1.44 1.80 -5.80
C ALA A 84 0.76 1.21 -4.56
N THR A 85 -0.18 0.27 -4.76
CA THR A 85 -0.84 -0.46 -3.68
C THR A 85 0.17 -1.26 -2.85
N GLY A 86 1.12 -1.95 -3.49
CA GLY A 86 2.17 -2.70 -2.78
C GLY A 86 3.08 -1.80 -1.93
N GLU A 87 3.42 -0.61 -2.41
CA GLU A 87 4.22 0.35 -1.65
C GLU A 87 3.46 0.95 -0.45
N LEU A 88 2.16 1.22 -0.60
CA LEU A 88 1.28 1.63 0.52
C LEU A 88 1.23 0.54 1.61
N VAL A 89 1.05 -0.72 1.22
CA VAL A 89 1.02 -1.85 2.17
C VAL A 89 2.37 -1.99 2.90
N LYS A 90 3.49 -1.89 2.19
CA LYS A 90 4.83 -1.93 2.80
C LYS A 90 5.02 -0.80 3.81
N GLN A 91 4.65 0.43 3.42
CA GLN A 91 4.73 1.60 4.30
C GLN A 91 3.89 1.39 5.57
N TYR A 92 2.66 0.90 5.40
CA TYR A 92 1.76 0.63 6.51
C TYR A 92 2.29 -0.44 7.48
N LEU A 93 2.68 -1.61 6.96
CA LEU A 93 3.25 -2.69 7.76
C LEU A 93 4.52 -2.23 8.51
N ARG A 94 5.36 -1.43 7.85
CA ARG A 94 6.57 -0.87 8.47
C ARG A 94 6.22 0.10 9.60
N ASN A 95 5.28 1.02 9.38
CA ASN A 95 4.86 1.98 10.39
C ASN A 95 4.23 1.27 11.59
N ARG A 96 3.35 0.29 11.35
CA ARG A 96 2.75 -0.53 12.41
C ARG A 96 3.81 -1.23 13.27
N ARG A 97 4.81 -1.87 12.65
CA ARG A 97 5.93 -2.50 13.38
C ARG A 97 6.78 -1.51 14.18
N LYS A 98 6.95 -0.28 13.70
CA LYS A 98 7.65 0.78 14.45
C LYS A 98 6.85 1.26 15.66
N HIS A 99 5.53 1.37 15.54
CA HIS A 99 4.65 1.86 16.61
C HIS A 99 4.25 0.78 17.63
N MET A 100 4.43 -0.51 17.31
CA MET A 100 4.20 -1.63 18.24
C MET A 100 5.44 -2.04 19.05
N LYS A 101 6.61 -1.41 18.80
CA LYS A 101 7.79 -1.49 19.68
C LYS A 101 7.73 -0.40 20.73
#